data_AF-A0A0Q4FI39-F1
#
_entry.id   AF-A0A0Q4FI39-F1
#
_cell.length_a   1.000
_cell.length_b   1.000
_cell.length_c   1.000
_cell.angle_alpha   90.00
_cell.angle_beta   90.00
_cell.angle_gamma   90.00
#
_symmetry.space_group_name_H-M   'P 1'
#
loop_
_entity.id
_entity.type
_entity.pdbx_description
1 polymer ?
#
loop_
_entity_poly.entity_id
_entity_poly.type
_entity_poly.pdbx_seq_one_letter_code
_entity_poly.pdbx_strand_id
1 'polypeptide(L)'
;MIATLAALVILDLAMLGVGQTGAVGPGWLLAGHAVLSAIAYARWLRHGTAIGLAPAILGALGPVGLLVGVLAHRPSASAAKTVDEDEAVFGPMPARHRHRGAMLAVARMLDGRVHHGEPETAHSLVTMMRHGDVGDRRRALETVVRSFQPALSPLVALALTDSDQTIRALAAAASARVVQNLALSRAAIEARVAAGTDPEAHDALATLLADHARANVLLSDSQRAHLRADAVAIRMADGDTEQDDVLVEAMWAAGDYAAIDRLALADADADADPGTTRTTAAGLGWWRSELAA
;
A
#
# COMPACT_ATOMS: atom_id res chain seq x y z
N MET A 1 1.48 -29.28 14.56
CA MET A 1 0.98 -29.39 13.17
C MET A 1 1.70 -30.47 12.36
N ILE A 2 3.03 -30.42 12.20
CA ILE A 2 3.77 -31.38 11.35
C ILE A 2 3.60 -32.84 11.82
N ALA A 3 3.77 -33.11 13.12
CA ALA A 3 3.60 -34.47 13.66
C ALA A 3 2.19 -35.04 13.42
N THR A 4 1.15 -34.20 13.56
CA THR A 4 -0.23 -34.62 13.29
C THR A 4 -0.49 -34.87 11.80
N LEU A 5 0.09 -34.09 10.89
CA LEU A 5 -0.01 -34.34 9.45
C LEU A 5 0.76 -35.60 9.05
N ALA A 6 1.94 -35.84 9.62
CA ALA A 6 2.71 -37.06 9.40
C ALA A 6 1.94 -38.31 9.86
N ALA A 7 1.27 -38.25 11.00
CA ALA A 7 0.42 -39.36 11.47
C ALA A 7 -0.75 -39.65 10.51
N LEU A 8 -1.41 -38.62 9.97
CA LEU A 8 -2.48 -38.77 8.97
C LEU A 8 -1.96 -39.36 7.66
N VAL A 9 -0.75 -38.98 7.22
CA VAL A 9 -0.10 -39.56 6.04
C VAL A 9 0.22 -41.04 6.24
N ILE A 10 0.78 -41.41 7.40
CA ILE A 10 1.09 -42.82 7.70
C ILE A 10 -0.19 -43.65 7.70
N LEU A 11 -1.27 -43.13 8.29
CA LEU A 11 -2.56 -43.80 8.33
C LEU A 11 -3.16 -43.97 6.92
N ASP A 12 -3.08 -42.93 6.09
CA ASP A 12 -3.57 -42.97 4.70
C ASP A 12 -2.80 -44.00 3.85
N LEU A 13 -1.46 -44.03 3.96
CA LEU A 13 -0.62 -45.01 3.29
C LEU A 13 -0.87 -46.44 3.78
N ALA A 14 -1.05 -46.63 5.08
CA ALA A 14 -1.38 -47.94 5.65
C ALA A 14 -2.73 -48.45 5.13
N MET A 15 -3.73 -47.57 5.04
CA MET A 15 -5.05 -47.89 4.49
C MET A 15 -4.95 -48.29 3.02
N LEU A 16 -4.19 -47.55 2.21
CA LEU A 16 -3.93 -47.90 0.80
C LEU A 16 -3.20 -49.25 0.68
N GLY A 17 -2.25 -49.54 1.57
CA GLY A 17 -1.54 -50.82 1.62
C GLY A 17 -2.47 -52.00 1.95
N VAL A 18 -3.38 -51.84 2.92
CA VAL A 18 -4.41 -52.86 3.23
C VAL A 18 -5.31 -53.07 2.01
N GLY A 19 -5.64 -52.01 1.28
CA GLY A 19 -6.41 -52.09 0.04
C GLY A 19 -5.83 -53.02 -1.02
N GLN A 20 -4.49 -53.10 -1.12
CA GLN A 20 -3.81 -53.99 -2.07
C GLN A 20 -4.01 -55.48 -1.77
N THR A 21 -4.39 -55.84 -0.53
CA THR A 21 -4.68 -57.23 -0.16
C THR A 21 -6.05 -57.72 -0.65
N GLY A 22 -6.88 -56.82 -1.18
CA GLY A 22 -8.26 -57.11 -1.60
C GLY A 22 -9.25 -57.30 -0.45
N ALA A 23 -8.81 -57.14 0.80
CA ALA A 23 -9.67 -57.32 1.98
C ALA A 23 -10.70 -56.19 2.16
N VAL A 24 -10.50 -55.02 1.53
CA VAL A 24 -11.35 -53.84 1.68
C VAL A 24 -11.79 -53.38 0.29
N GLY A 25 -13.09 -53.17 0.11
CA GLY A 25 -13.64 -52.69 -1.15
C GLY A 25 -13.15 -51.27 -1.50
N PRO A 26 -12.98 -50.94 -2.79
CA PRO A 26 -12.41 -49.67 -3.23
C PRO A 26 -13.20 -48.44 -2.76
N GLY A 27 -14.53 -48.57 -2.61
CA GLY A 27 -15.38 -47.49 -2.09
C GLY A 27 -15.06 -47.09 -0.65
N TRP A 28 -14.73 -48.07 0.21
CA TRP A 28 -14.36 -47.80 1.61
C TRP A 28 -12.99 -47.15 1.72
N LEU A 29 -12.05 -47.53 0.84
CA LEU A 29 -10.74 -46.89 0.76
C LEU A 29 -10.85 -45.41 0.34
N LEU A 30 -11.67 -45.13 -0.68
CA LEU A 30 -11.93 -43.75 -1.13
C LEU A 30 -12.60 -42.90 -0.04
N ALA A 31 -13.60 -43.47 0.65
CA ALA A 31 -14.27 -42.78 1.76
C ALA A 31 -13.30 -42.47 2.91
N GLY A 32 -12.46 -43.43 3.29
CA GLY A 32 -11.43 -43.23 4.31
C GLY A 32 -10.43 -42.13 3.92
N HIS A 33 -9.96 -42.13 2.67
CA HIS A 33 -9.01 -41.14 2.16
C HIS A 33 -9.62 -39.73 2.18
N ALA A 34 -10.88 -39.60 1.74
CA ALA A 34 -11.60 -38.33 1.76
C ALA A 34 -11.76 -37.77 3.19
N VAL A 35 -12.08 -38.63 4.17
CA VAL A 35 -12.19 -38.22 5.58
C VAL A 35 -10.85 -37.76 6.14
N LEU A 36 -9.76 -38.50 5.88
CA LEU A 36 -8.41 -38.11 6.33
C LEU A 36 -7.95 -36.80 5.69
N SER A 37 -8.26 -36.60 4.41
CA SER A 37 -8.00 -35.36 3.66
C SER A 37 -8.74 -34.16 4.28
N ALA A 38 -10.04 -34.32 4.57
CA ALA A 38 -10.85 -33.28 5.19
C ALA A 38 -10.32 -32.90 6.60
N ILE A 39 -9.90 -33.88 7.40
CA ILE A 39 -9.31 -33.63 8.72
C ILE A 39 -7.98 -32.89 8.59
N ALA A 40 -7.11 -33.31 7.67
CA ALA A 40 -5.83 -32.64 7.42
C ALA A 40 -6.05 -31.18 7.02
N TYR A 41 -7.00 -30.92 6.12
CA TYR A 41 -7.34 -29.57 5.64
C TYR A 41 -7.95 -28.70 6.75
N ALA A 42 -8.89 -29.23 7.54
CA ALA A 42 -9.48 -28.50 8.66
C ALA A 42 -8.45 -28.14 9.74
N ARG A 43 -7.48 -29.04 10.01
CA ARG A 43 -6.39 -28.74 10.94
C ARG A 43 -5.44 -27.69 10.39
N TRP A 44 -5.15 -27.73 9.09
CA TRP A 44 -4.33 -26.72 8.41
C TRP A 44 -4.98 -25.33 8.51
N LEU A 45 -6.25 -25.20 8.13
CA LEU A 45 -7.00 -23.93 8.23
C LEU A 45 -7.03 -23.36 9.66
N ARG A 46 -7.18 -24.21 10.68
CA ARG A 46 -7.21 -23.78 12.09
C ARG A 46 -5.89 -23.20 12.60
N HIS A 47 -4.75 -23.53 11.99
CA HIS A 47 -3.45 -23.04 12.46
C HIS A 47 -3.07 -21.68 11.86
N GLY A 48 -3.95 -21.05 11.06
CA GLY A 48 -3.80 -19.67 10.60
C GLY A 48 -2.50 -19.41 9.83
N THR A 49 -1.85 -20.46 9.32
CA THR A 49 -0.58 -20.32 8.62
C THR A 49 -0.88 -19.72 7.24
N ALA A 50 -0.42 -18.48 7.00
CA ALA A 50 -0.50 -17.76 5.73
C ALA A 50 0.38 -18.43 4.65
N ILE A 51 0.19 -19.72 4.42
CA ILE A 51 0.91 -20.50 3.43
C ILE A 51 0.11 -20.37 2.14
N GLY A 52 0.75 -19.85 1.09
CA GLY A 52 0.11 -19.42 -0.16
C GLY A 52 -0.70 -20.48 -0.91
N LEU A 53 -1.09 -20.16 -2.15
CA LEU A 53 -1.99 -20.96 -2.99
C LEU A 53 -1.55 -22.43 -3.19
N ALA A 54 -0.25 -22.72 -3.06
CA ALA A 54 0.33 -24.04 -3.34
C ALA A 54 -0.23 -25.17 -2.45
N PRO A 55 -0.24 -25.10 -1.11
CA PRO A 55 -0.88 -26.11 -0.26
C PRO A 55 -2.37 -26.32 -0.51
N ALA A 56 -3.10 -25.27 -0.93
CA ALA A 56 -4.52 -25.39 -1.27
C ALA A 56 -4.74 -26.25 -2.53
N ILE A 57 -3.89 -26.08 -3.55
CA ILE A 57 -3.93 -26.89 -4.78
C ILE A 57 -3.48 -28.33 -4.50
N LEU A 58 -2.39 -28.48 -3.74
CA LEU A 58 -1.86 -29.81 -3.39
C LEU A 58 -2.75 -30.58 -2.42
N GLY A 59 -3.65 -29.93 -1.69
CA GLY A 59 -4.63 -30.60 -0.82
C GLY A 59 -5.61 -31.52 -1.55
N ALA A 60 -5.78 -31.36 -2.87
CA ALA A 60 -6.56 -32.28 -3.69
C ALA A 60 -5.92 -33.68 -3.79
N LEU A 61 -4.61 -33.80 -3.51
CA LEU A 61 -3.88 -35.07 -3.43
C LEU A 61 -3.90 -35.67 -2.01
N GLY A 62 -4.75 -35.15 -1.13
CA GLY A 62 -4.95 -35.63 0.23
C GLY A 62 -3.84 -35.24 1.21
N PRO A 63 -3.66 -35.99 2.31
CA PRO A 63 -2.71 -35.64 3.37
C PRO A 63 -1.26 -35.57 2.89
N VAL A 64 -0.90 -36.39 1.89
CA VAL A 64 0.43 -36.42 1.29
C VAL A 64 0.74 -35.10 0.60
N GLY A 65 -0.18 -34.60 -0.24
CA GLY A 65 0.00 -33.32 -0.93
C GLY A 65 0.14 -32.15 0.03
N LEU A 66 -0.66 -32.12 1.11
CA LEU A 66 -0.53 -31.11 2.16
C LEU A 66 0.83 -31.17 2.87
N LEU A 67 1.31 -32.37 3.21
CA LEU A 67 2.61 -32.52 3.88
C LEU A 67 3.77 -32.08 2.97
N VAL A 68 3.72 -32.42 1.68
CA VAL A 68 4.70 -31.98 0.68
C VAL A 68 4.66 -30.45 0.52
N GLY A 69 3.47 -29.84 0.41
CA GLY A 69 3.33 -28.39 0.33
C GLY A 69 3.92 -27.67 1.54
N VAL A 70 3.71 -28.18 2.76
CA VAL A 70 4.29 -27.63 4.00
C VAL A 70 5.80 -27.81 4.06
N LEU A 71 6.34 -28.95 3.62
CA LEU A 71 7.78 -29.22 3.63
C LEU A 71 8.53 -28.45 2.54
N ALA A 72 7.93 -28.28 1.36
CA ALA A 72 8.47 -27.48 0.27
C ALA A 72 8.49 -25.99 0.61
N HIS A 73 7.58 -25.55 1.48
CA HIS A 73 7.54 -24.19 2.02
C HIS A 73 8.46 -24.00 3.25
N ARG A 74 9.37 -24.95 3.53
CA ARG A 74 10.42 -24.70 4.52
C ARG A 74 11.27 -23.53 4.02
N PRO A 75 11.39 -22.44 4.80
CA PRO A 75 12.21 -21.31 4.39
C PRO A 75 13.63 -21.82 4.21
N SER A 76 14.11 -21.80 2.97
CA SER A 76 15.47 -22.20 2.64
C SER A 76 16.40 -21.20 3.32
N ALA A 77 17.00 -21.59 4.45
CA ALA A 77 17.90 -20.77 5.27
C ALA A 77 19.21 -20.36 4.55
N SER A 78 19.31 -20.59 3.24
CA SER A 78 20.45 -20.28 2.37
C SER A 78 20.13 -19.20 1.32
N ALA A 79 18.87 -18.77 1.20
CA ALA A 79 18.53 -17.58 0.42
C ALA A 79 18.61 -16.33 1.30
N ALA A 80 19.83 -15.95 1.66
CA ALA A 80 20.11 -14.56 1.99
C ALA A 80 19.58 -13.67 0.85
N LYS A 81 18.75 -12.68 1.19
CA LYS A 81 18.01 -11.74 0.32
C LYS A 81 16.88 -12.33 -0.52
N THR A 82 15.83 -12.82 0.13
CA THR A 82 14.47 -12.72 -0.40
C THR A 82 13.86 -11.47 0.24
N VAL A 83 13.89 -10.31 -0.42
CA VAL A 83 12.71 -9.75 -1.09
C VAL A 83 11.45 -10.30 -0.44
N ASP A 84 10.94 -9.51 0.50
CA ASP A 84 9.70 -9.77 1.23
C ASP A 84 8.60 -9.96 0.18
N GLU A 85 7.82 -11.04 0.23
CA GLU A 85 6.77 -11.28 -0.78
C GLU A 85 5.61 -10.27 -0.65
N ASP A 86 5.55 -9.52 0.47
CA ASP A 86 4.70 -8.32 0.59
C ASP A 86 5.29 -7.09 -0.14
N GLU A 87 6.60 -7.08 -0.38
CA GLU A 87 7.33 -6.10 -1.20
C GLU A 87 7.34 -6.48 -2.70
N ALA A 88 6.95 -7.71 -3.05
CA ALA A 88 6.81 -8.15 -4.44
C ALA A 88 5.51 -7.67 -5.10
N VAL A 89 4.49 -7.31 -4.32
CA VAL A 89 3.27 -6.64 -4.81
C VAL A 89 3.46 -5.12 -4.88
N PHE A 90 4.27 -4.58 -3.97
CA PHE A 90 4.57 -3.16 -3.85
C PHE A 90 6.08 -3.01 -3.75
N GLY A 91 6.77 -2.91 -4.91
CA GLY A 91 8.23 -2.87 -5.01
C GLY A 91 8.91 -1.97 -3.96
N PRO A 92 10.21 -2.17 -3.68
CA PRO A 92 10.91 -1.55 -2.56
C PRO A 92 10.60 -0.06 -2.50
N MET A 93 9.92 0.38 -1.44
CA MET A 93 9.72 1.80 -1.21
C MET A 93 11.12 2.41 -1.06
N PRO A 94 11.53 3.34 -1.92
CA PRO A 94 12.84 3.94 -1.81
C PRO A 94 12.90 4.71 -0.48
N ALA A 95 13.66 4.16 0.46
CA ALA A 95 14.13 4.93 1.59
C ALA A 95 14.87 6.16 1.04
N ARG A 96 14.37 7.34 1.40
CA ARG A 96 14.83 8.68 1.03
C ARG A 96 14.54 9.11 -0.40
N HIS A 97 13.51 9.95 -0.58
CA HIS A 97 13.59 11.07 -1.52
C HIS A 97 12.98 12.35 -0.94
N ARG A 98 13.85 13.35 -0.76
CA ARG A 98 13.53 14.76 -0.60
C ARG A 98 12.85 15.26 -1.89
N HIS A 99 11.59 14.92 -2.13
CA HIS A 99 10.82 15.39 -3.30
C HIS A 99 9.69 16.31 -2.85
N ARG A 100 10.11 17.38 -2.16
CA ARG A 100 9.31 18.48 -1.62
C ARG A 100 8.66 19.39 -2.69
N GLY A 101 8.90 19.16 -3.99
CA GLY A 101 8.45 20.03 -5.08
C GLY A 101 7.51 19.42 -6.12
N ALA A 102 7.26 18.10 -6.08
CA ALA A 102 6.56 17.40 -7.17
C ALA A 102 5.02 17.51 -7.11
N MET A 103 4.43 17.77 -5.94
CA MET A 103 2.98 17.67 -5.74
C MET A 103 2.19 18.93 -6.12
N LEU A 104 2.78 20.11 -5.97
CA LEU A 104 2.21 21.36 -6.47
C LEU A 104 2.47 21.55 -7.97
N ALA A 105 3.45 20.82 -8.52
CA ALA A 105 3.77 20.79 -9.94
C ALA A 105 2.74 20.01 -10.78
N VAL A 106 2.05 19.01 -10.24
CA VAL A 106 0.98 18.29 -10.96
C VAL A 106 -0.31 19.13 -11.05
N ALA A 107 -0.65 19.87 -9.99
CA ALA A 107 -1.77 20.82 -9.99
C ALA A 107 -1.51 22.01 -10.93
N ARG A 108 -0.27 22.52 -10.98
CA ARG A 108 0.16 23.58 -11.92
C ARG A 108 0.43 23.08 -13.36
N MET A 109 0.70 21.78 -13.56
CA MET A 109 0.79 21.16 -14.90
C MET A 109 -0.55 21.16 -15.64
N LEU A 110 -1.67 21.11 -14.91
CA LEU A 110 -3.01 21.30 -15.51
C LEU A 110 -3.29 22.76 -15.88
N ASP A 111 -2.55 23.71 -15.30
CA ASP A 111 -2.68 25.17 -15.49
C ASP A 111 -1.69 25.74 -16.55
N GLY A 112 -0.92 24.87 -17.22
CA GLY A 112 -0.19 25.21 -18.44
C GLY A 112 1.06 26.08 -18.28
N ARG A 113 1.60 26.29 -17.07
CA ARG A 113 2.83 27.08 -16.86
C ARG A 113 3.88 26.35 -16.01
N VAL A 114 5.02 26.09 -16.65
CA VAL A 114 6.36 25.71 -16.12
C VAL A 114 6.68 24.20 -15.96
N HIS A 115 7.92 23.84 -16.32
CA HIS A 115 8.52 22.51 -16.58
C HIS A 115 9.50 22.04 -15.47
N HIS A 116 9.46 20.71 -15.19
CA HIS A 116 10.43 19.78 -14.53
C HIS A 116 10.65 19.82 -13.00
N GLY A 117 10.84 18.70 -12.26
CA GLY A 117 11.05 17.26 -12.56
C GLY A 117 10.41 16.33 -11.48
N GLU A 118 10.11 15.02 -11.60
CA GLU A 118 10.30 13.93 -12.58
C GLU A 118 9.02 13.67 -13.44
N PRO A 119 8.88 14.26 -14.63
CA PRO A 119 7.60 14.39 -15.31
C PRO A 119 7.46 13.54 -16.57
N GLU A 120 8.49 12.83 -17.03
CA GLU A 120 8.46 12.21 -18.36
C GLU A 120 7.43 11.07 -18.44
N THR A 121 7.39 10.21 -17.43
CA THR A 121 6.44 9.09 -17.39
C THR A 121 5.02 9.56 -17.14
N ALA A 122 4.80 10.49 -16.21
CA ALA A 122 3.48 11.07 -15.96
C ALA A 122 2.95 11.84 -17.18
N HIS A 123 3.79 12.64 -17.83
CA HIS A 123 3.41 13.37 -19.05
C HIS A 123 3.11 12.43 -20.22
N SER A 124 3.89 11.35 -20.36
CA SER A 124 3.61 10.30 -21.34
C SER A 124 2.27 9.61 -21.06
N LEU A 125 1.98 9.27 -19.80
CA LEU A 125 0.69 8.69 -19.38
C LEU A 125 -0.48 9.65 -19.61
N VAL A 126 -0.35 10.94 -19.27
CA VAL A 126 -1.36 11.96 -19.55
C VAL A 126 -1.62 12.06 -21.05
N THR A 127 -0.57 12.08 -21.86
CA THR A 127 -0.67 12.20 -23.33
C THR A 127 -1.36 10.98 -23.92
N MET A 128 -0.98 9.77 -23.49
CA MET A 128 -1.67 8.54 -23.85
C MET A 128 -3.13 8.56 -23.43
N MET A 129 -3.44 8.99 -22.20
CA MET A 129 -4.83 9.10 -21.70
C MET A 129 -5.68 10.12 -22.46
N ARG A 130 -5.09 11.16 -23.05
CA ARG A 130 -5.84 12.18 -23.83
C ARG A 130 -5.97 11.85 -25.31
N HIS A 131 -4.94 11.29 -25.92
CA HIS A 131 -4.85 11.15 -27.38
C HIS A 131 -4.62 9.73 -27.87
N GLY A 132 -4.29 8.79 -26.98
CA GLY A 132 -4.11 7.39 -27.31
C GLY A 132 -5.43 6.73 -27.72
N ASP A 133 -5.32 5.64 -28.47
CA ASP A 133 -6.48 4.81 -28.77
C ASP A 133 -7.03 4.12 -27.49
N VAL A 134 -8.18 3.45 -27.59
CA VAL A 134 -8.81 2.79 -26.42
C VAL A 134 -7.85 1.77 -25.77
N GLY A 135 -7.02 1.08 -26.57
CA GLY A 135 -6.05 0.11 -26.09
C GLY A 135 -4.91 0.77 -25.30
N ASP A 136 -4.38 1.87 -25.80
CA ASP A 136 -3.31 2.64 -25.16
C ASP A 136 -3.79 3.29 -23.86
N ARG A 137 -4.99 3.90 -23.88
CA ARG A 137 -5.61 4.45 -22.66
C ARG A 137 -5.83 3.37 -21.60
N ARG A 138 -6.31 2.19 -22.00
CA ARG A 138 -6.44 1.04 -21.08
C ARG A 138 -5.10 0.64 -20.48
N ARG A 139 -4.05 0.50 -21.28
CA ARG A 139 -2.70 0.15 -20.79
C ARG A 139 -2.15 1.20 -19.85
N ALA A 140 -2.29 2.48 -20.19
CA ALA A 140 -1.86 3.59 -19.35
C ALA A 140 -2.58 3.55 -17.98
N LEU A 141 -3.89 3.34 -17.97
CA LEU A 141 -4.66 3.20 -16.74
C LEU A 141 -4.23 1.97 -15.92
N GLU A 142 -3.96 0.83 -16.56
CA GLU A 142 -3.43 -0.37 -15.87
C GLU A 142 -2.07 -0.12 -15.23
N THR A 143 -1.18 0.61 -15.90
CA THR A 143 0.11 1.03 -15.33
C THR A 143 -0.10 1.92 -14.12
N VAL A 144 -0.96 2.94 -14.22
CA VAL A 144 -1.29 3.84 -13.10
C VAL A 144 -1.84 3.06 -11.90
N VAL A 145 -2.68 2.06 -12.12
CA VAL A 145 -3.26 1.25 -11.03
C VAL A 145 -2.22 0.33 -10.39
N ARG A 146 -1.30 -0.25 -11.17
CA ARG A 146 -0.27 -1.15 -10.64
C ARG A 146 0.75 -0.42 -9.78
N SER A 147 1.14 0.79 -10.18
CA SER A 147 2.10 1.62 -9.45
C SER A 147 1.43 2.87 -8.87
N PHE A 148 0.26 2.69 -8.26
CA PHE A 148 -0.53 3.82 -7.80
C PHE A 148 0.23 4.63 -6.74
N GLN A 149 0.23 5.94 -6.96
CA GLN A 149 0.64 6.96 -5.99
C GLN A 149 -0.47 8.02 -5.93
N PRO A 150 -0.71 8.67 -4.78
CA PRO A 150 -1.73 9.71 -4.67
C PRO A 150 -1.65 10.79 -5.77
N ALA A 151 -0.43 11.15 -6.19
CA ALA A 151 -0.17 12.11 -7.26
C ALA A 151 -0.70 11.69 -8.65
N LEU A 152 -0.93 10.38 -8.88
CA LEU A 152 -1.49 9.85 -10.13
C LEU A 152 -3.02 9.76 -10.10
N SER A 153 -3.66 10.06 -8.96
CA SER A 153 -5.11 10.05 -8.83
C SER A 153 -5.87 10.93 -9.86
N PRO A 154 -5.33 12.07 -10.36
CA PRO A 154 -5.99 12.83 -11.43
C PRO A 154 -6.11 12.07 -12.74
N LEU A 155 -5.20 11.13 -13.04
CA LEU A 155 -5.30 10.29 -14.24
C LEU A 155 -6.47 9.32 -14.15
N VAL A 156 -6.70 8.75 -12.96
CA VAL A 156 -7.86 7.90 -12.70
C VAL A 156 -9.14 8.74 -12.77
N ALA A 157 -9.14 9.95 -12.20
CA ALA A 157 -10.27 10.86 -12.28
C ALA A 157 -10.61 11.27 -13.72
N LEU A 158 -9.58 11.54 -14.55
CA LEU A 158 -9.75 11.78 -15.98
C LEU A 158 -10.43 10.59 -16.66
N ALA A 159 -9.97 9.37 -16.37
CA ALA A 159 -10.52 8.14 -16.93
C ALA A 159 -11.98 7.85 -16.53
N LEU A 160 -12.45 8.33 -15.37
CA LEU A 160 -13.86 8.24 -14.97
C LEU A 160 -14.79 9.00 -15.92
N THR A 161 -14.26 10.00 -16.61
CA THR A 161 -14.98 10.80 -17.61
C THR A 161 -14.65 10.40 -19.06
N ASP A 162 -13.95 9.28 -19.27
CA ASP A 162 -13.61 8.82 -20.63
C ASP A 162 -14.85 8.56 -21.47
N SER A 163 -14.78 8.84 -22.77
CA SER A 163 -15.84 8.53 -23.74
C SER A 163 -16.18 7.03 -23.81
N ASP A 164 -15.19 6.15 -23.61
CA ASP A 164 -15.34 4.70 -23.68
C ASP A 164 -15.86 4.11 -22.35
N GLN A 165 -16.92 3.31 -22.41
CA GLN A 165 -17.55 2.73 -21.22
C GLN A 165 -16.65 1.74 -20.49
N THR A 166 -15.80 1.00 -21.20
CA THR A 166 -14.88 0.02 -20.62
C THR A 166 -13.81 0.72 -19.79
N ILE A 167 -13.27 1.84 -20.30
CA ILE A 167 -12.31 2.67 -19.57
C ILE A 167 -12.94 3.25 -18.30
N ARG A 168 -14.18 3.79 -18.39
CA ARG A 168 -14.90 4.30 -17.21
C ARG A 168 -15.12 3.22 -16.14
N ALA A 169 -15.50 2.02 -16.56
CA ALA A 169 -15.70 0.89 -15.65
C ALA A 169 -14.38 0.47 -14.97
N LEU A 170 -13.27 0.45 -15.73
CA LEU A 170 -11.94 0.15 -15.19
C LEU A 170 -11.49 1.22 -14.19
N ALA A 171 -11.72 2.49 -14.51
CA ALA A 171 -11.39 3.61 -13.63
C ALA A 171 -12.20 3.57 -12.33
N ALA A 172 -13.50 3.23 -12.38
CA ALA A 172 -14.33 3.07 -11.18
C ALA A 172 -13.82 1.93 -10.28
N ALA A 173 -13.46 0.79 -10.87
CA ALA A 173 -12.87 -0.33 -10.15
C ALA A 173 -11.50 0.04 -9.53
N ALA A 174 -10.69 0.80 -10.28
CA ALA A 174 -9.43 1.34 -9.80
C ALA A 174 -9.61 2.26 -8.59
N SER A 175 -10.55 3.20 -8.64
CA SER A 175 -10.85 4.11 -7.53
C SER A 175 -11.26 3.37 -6.27
N ALA A 176 -12.14 2.36 -6.39
CA ALA A 176 -12.54 1.53 -5.25
C ALA A 176 -11.33 0.79 -4.63
N ARG A 177 -10.44 0.25 -5.48
CA ARG A 177 -9.23 -0.44 -5.04
C ARG A 177 -8.23 0.50 -4.35
N VAL A 178 -8.07 1.73 -4.84
CA VAL A 178 -7.22 2.75 -4.20
C VAL A 178 -7.70 3.07 -2.79
N VAL A 179 -9.00 3.25 -2.59
CA VAL A 179 -9.59 3.51 -1.26
C VAL A 179 -9.39 2.31 -0.33
N GLN A 180 -9.61 1.09 -0.83
CA GLN A 180 -9.38 -0.13 -0.07
C GLN A 180 -7.90 -0.26 0.33
N ASN A 181 -6.96 -0.03 -0.59
CA ASN A 181 -5.53 -0.09 -0.33
C ASN A 181 -5.12 0.92 0.75
N LEU A 182 -5.61 2.16 0.69
CA LEU A 182 -5.36 3.16 1.74
C LEU A 182 -5.82 2.66 3.11
N ALA A 183 -7.02 2.09 3.21
CA ALA A 183 -7.55 1.56 4.47
C ALA A 183 -6.69 0.41 5.02
N LEU A 184 -6.24 -0.51 4.15
CA LEU A 184 -5.38 -1.62 4.54
C LEU A 184 -3.99 -1.14 4.97
N SER A 185 -3.36 -0.24 4.21
CA SER A 185 -2.05 0.35 4.55
C SER A 185 -2.12 1.12 5.87
N ARG A 186 -3.17 1.92 6.08
CA ARG A 186 -3.40 2.62 7.35
C ARG A 186 -3.49 1.64 8.52
N ALA A 187 -4.34 0.62 8.42
CA ALA A 187 -4.52 -0.36 9.50
C ALA A 187 -3.23 -1.14 9.80
N ALA A 188 -2.45 -1.49 8.77
CA ALA A 188 -1.18 -2.19 8.94
C ALA A 188 -0.14 -1.34 9.67
N ILE A 189 -0.04 -0.04 9.34
CA ILE A 189 0.89 0.87 10.02
C ILE A 189 0.39 1.19 11.44
N GLU A 190 -0.91 1.41 11.64
CA GLU A 190 -1.51 1.60 12.98
C GLU A 190 -1.25 0.40 13.89
N ALA A 191 -1.27 -0.82 13.37
CA ALA A 191 -0.90 -2.01 14.14
C ALA A 191 0.57 -2.02 14.56
N ARG A 192 1.49 -1.55 13.69
CA ARG A 192 2.93 -1.38 14.02
C ARG A 192 3.14 -0.31 15.09
N VAL A 193 2.43 0.81 14.99
CA VAL A 193 2.41 1.88 16.00
C VAL A 193 1.94 1.32 17.35
N ALA A 194 0.82 0.60 17.38
CA ALA A 194 0.28 0.02 18.61
C ALA A 194 1.20 -1.03 19.24
N ALA A 195 1.97 -1.77 18.42
CA ALA A 195 2.94 -2.74 18.90
C ALA A 195 4.19 -2.08 19.51
N GLY A 196 4.47 -0.81 19.21
CA GLY A 196 5.66 -0.09 19.67
C GLY A 196 6.98 -0.69 19.18
N THR A 197 6.94 -1.52 18.14
CA THR A 197 8.11 -2.25 17.63
C THR A 197 8.96 -1.43 16.68
N ASP A 198 8.40 -0.35 16.16
CA ASP A 198 9.01 0.44 15.10
C ASP A 198 8.85 1.94 15.39
N PRO A 199 9.95 2.65 15.70
CA PRO A 199 9.90 4.08 15.98
C PRO A 199 9.56 4.91 14.73
N GLU A 200 9.77 4.39 13.52
CA GLU A 200 9.46 5.11 12.28
C GLU A 200 7.98 4.96 11.86
N ALA A 201 7.20 4.13 12.56
CA ALA A 201 5.81 3.86 12.19
C ALA A 201 4.90 5.09 12.29
N HIS A 202 5.15 5.98 13.25
CA HIS A 202 4.40 7.23 13.40
C HIS A 202 4.63 8.17 12.21
N ASP A 203 5.89 8.36 11.79
CA ASP A 203 6.22 9.18 10.62
C ASP A 203 5.69 8.57 9.32
N ALA A 204 5.79 7.24 9.17
CA ALA A 204 5.22 6.54 8.03
C ALA A 204 3.70 6.72 7.94
N LEU A 205 2.99 6.65 9.06
CA LEU A 205 1.54 6.87 9.11
C LEU A 205 1.19 8.32 8.77
N ALA A 206 1.86 9.28 9.40
CA ALA A 206 1.63 10.70 9.15
C ALA A 206 1.88 11.04 7.67
N THR A 207 2.96 10.52 7.09
CA THR A 207 3.32 10.72 5.68
C THR A 207 2.27 10.11 4.74
N LEU A 208 1.86 8.87 4.98
CA LEU A 208 0.80 8.22 4.19
C LEU A 208 -0.48 9.07 4.16
N LEU A 209 -0.92 9.53 5.33
CA LEU A 209 -2.15 10.32 5.46
C LEU A 209 -2.02 11.69 4.80
N ALA A 210 -0.89 12.37 4.99
CA ALA A 210 -0.60 13.67 4.38
C ALA A 210 -0.56 13.58 2.84
N ASP A 211 0.12 12.57 2.28
CA ASP A 211 0.23 12.40 0.83
C ASP A 211 -1.14 12.16 0.18
N HIS A 212 -1.97 11.31 0.79
CA HIS A 212 -3.33 11.07 0.32
C HIS A 212 -4.24 12.29 0.52
N ALA A 213 -4.14 13.01 1.64
CA ALA A 213 -4.88 14.23 1.87
C ALA A 213 -4.56 15.30 0.81
N ARG A 214 -3.27 15.45 0.46
CA ARG A 214 -2.79 16.45 -0.49
C ARG A 214 -3.18 16.13 -1.93
N ALA A 215 -2.85 14.94 -2.41
CA ALA A 215 -2.91 14.66 -3.85
C ALA A 215 -4.04 13.74 -4.30
N ASN A 216 -4.70 12.99 -3.41
CA ASN A 216 -5.68 11.98 -3.85
C ASN A 216 -7.05 12.60 -4.18
N VAL A 217 -7.22 13.09 -5.41
CA VAL A 217 -8.47 13.74 -5.87
C VAL A 217 -9.67 12.78 -5.96
N LEU A 218 -9.45 11.48 -5.81
CA LEU A 218 -10.53 10.49 -5.76
C LEU A 218 -11.28 10.49 -4.41
N LEU A 219 -10.72 11.12 -3.38
CA LEU A 219 -11.34 11.28 -2.07
C LEU A 219 -12.17 12.57 -2.04
N SER A 220 -13.28 12.57 -1.29
CA SER A 220 -14.04 13.79 -1.04
C SER A 220 -13.21 14.82 -0.27
N ASP A 221 -13.55 16.10 -0.39
CA ASP A 221 -12.85 17.17 0.33
C ASP A 221 -12.89 16.96 1.84
N SER A 222 -14.01 16.46 2.38
CA SER A 222 -14.15 16.10 3.79
C SER A 222 -13.23 14.95 4.22
N GLN A 223 -13.08 13.92 3.40
CA GLN A 223 -12.15 12.82 3.66
C GLN A 223 -10.71 13.32 3.65
N ARG A 224 -10.33 14.14 2.66
CA ARG A 224 -8.99 14.72 2.59
C ARG A 224 -8.71 15.61 3.79
N ALA A 225 -9.68 16.42 4.23
CA ALA A 225 -9.56 17.24 5.43
C ALA A 225 -9.34 16.39 6.69
N HIS A 226 -10.09 15.29 6.85
CA HIS A 226 -9.93 14.38 7.99
C HIS A 226 -8.55 13.70 8.00
N LEU A 227 -8.07 13.21 6.86
CA LEU A 227 -6.73 12.63 6.74
C LEU A 227 -5.64 13.65 7.10
N ARG A 228 -5.80 14.91 6.67
CA ARG A 228 -4.86 15.99 6.99
C ARG A 228 -4.84 16.28 8.50
N ALA A 229 -6.01 16.33 9.14
CA ALA A 229 -6.13 16.51 10.58
C ALA A 229 -5.49 15.34 11.37
N ASP A 230 -5.74 14.11 10.94
CA ASP A 230 -5.13 12.91 11.54
C ASP A 230 -3.60 12.95 11.42
N ALA A 231 -3.07 13.32 10.24
CA ALA A 231 -1.63 13.44 10.01
C ALA A 231 -0.97 14.47 10.96
N VAL A 232 -1.60 15.64 11.13
CA VAL A 232 -1.14 16.68 12.06
C VAL A 232 -1.18 16.17 13.50
N ALA A 233 -2.27 15.53 13.92
CA ALA A 233 -2.41 15.01 15.28
C ALA A 233 -1.32 13.99 15.63
N ILE A 234 -0.96 13.11 14.68
CA ILE A 234 0.11 12.12 14.85
C ILE A 234 1.47 12.81 15.04
N ARG A 235 1.79 13.83 14.23
CA ARG A 235 3.07 14.55 14.35
C ARG A 235 3.19 15.34 15.64
N MET A 236 2.10 16.01 16.05
CA MET A 236 2.08 16.74 17.33
C MET A 236 2.27 15.80 18.53
N ALA A 237 1.77 14.57 18.45
CA ALA A 237 1.92 13.58 19.52
C ALA A 237 3.38 13.07 19.65
N ASP A 238 4.13 13.03 18.55
CA ASP A 238 5.53 12.57 18.54
C ASP A 238 6.52 13.65 19.00
N GLY A 239 6.05 14.90 19.15
CA GLY A 239 6.88 16.04 19.54
C GLY A 239 7.84 16.52 18.45
N ASP A 240 7.79 15.92 17.26
CA ASP A 240 8.55 16.34 16.09
C ASP A 240 7.91 17.59 15.47
N THR A 241 8.46 18.75 15.83
CA THR A 241 8.13 20.05 15.26
C THR A 241 9.03 20.40 14.08
N GLU A 242 10.04 19.58 13.76
CA GLU A 242 11.01 19.86 12.69
C GLU A 242 10.40 19.67 11.28
N GLN A 243 9.23 19.05 11.20
CA GLN A 243 8.48 18.82 9.96
C GLN A 243 7.25 19.73 9.80
N ASP A 244 7.48 21.04 9.86
CA ASP A 244 6.47 22.11 9.80
C ASP A 244 5.60 22.14 8.53
N ASP A 245 6.03 21.58 7.40
CA ASP A 245 5.27 21.75 6.14
C ASP A 245 3.87 21.17 6.17
N VAL A 246 3.67 20.01 6.82
CA VAL A 246 2.34 19.37 6.89
C VAL A 246 1.42 20.21 7.78
N LEU A 247 1.98 20.81 8.83
CA LEU A 247 1.26 21.70 9.73
C LEU A 247 0.89 23.02 9.03
N VAL A 248 1.85 23.64 8.34
CA VAL A 248 1.62 24.85 7.53
C VAL A 248 0.60 24.60 6.44
N GLU A 249 0.68 23.47 5.73
CA GLU A 249 -0.29 23.10 4.71
C GLU A 249 -1.69 22.87 5.29
N ALA A 250 -1.79 22.21 6.45
CA ALA A 250 -3.08 22.02 7.12
C ALA A 250 -3.71 23.35 7.54
N MET A 251 -2.92 24.28 8.09
CA MET A 251 -3.38 25.64 8.43
C MET A 251 -3.81 26.41 7.19
N TRP A 252 -3.04 26.30 6.09
CA TRP A 252 -3.37 26.93 4.82
C TRP A 252 -4.69 26.41 4.25
N ALA A 253 -4.87 25.09 4.24
CA ALA A 253 -6.11 24.46 3.81
C ALA A 253 -7.31 24.82 4.69
N ALA A 254 -7.09 25.12 5.97
CA ALA A 254 -8.12 25.62 6.90
C ALA A 254 -8.38 27.14 6.78
N GLY A 255 -7.56 27.86 6.01
CA GLY A 255 -7.61 29.32 5.92
C GLY A 255 -7.13 30.04 7.18
N ASP A 256 -6.40 29.36 8.08
CA ASP A 256 -5.86 29.94 9.31
C ASP A 256 -4.49 30.59 9.06
N TYR A 257 -4.48 31.64 8.24
CA TYR A 257 -3.25 32.37 7.90
C TYR A 257 -2.59 33.01 9.12
N ALA A 258 -3.37 33.38 10.14
CA ALA A 258 -2.84 33.93 11.38
C ALA A 258 -2.02 32.90 12.16
N ALA A 259 -2.38 31.61 12.11
CA ALA A 259 -1.56 30.55 12.68
C ALA A 259 -0.25 30.36 11.92
N ILE A 260 -0.28 30.43 10.58
CA ILE A 260 0.94 30.36 9.75
C ILE A 260 1.87 31.54 10.09
N ASP A 261 1.34 32.76 10.22
CA ASP A 261 2.13 33.94 10.57
C ASP A 261 2.75 33.82 11.97
N ARG A 262 2.03 33.30 12.96
CA ARG A 262 2.57 33.03 14.30
C ARG A 262 3.71 32.02 14.26
N LEU A 263 3.55 30.96 13.46
CA LEU A 263 4.57 29.94 13.29
C LEU A 263 5.81 30.52 12.58
N ALA A 264 5.60 31.38 11.59
CA ALA A 264 6.66 32.10 10.90
C ALA A 264 7.44 33.07 11.81
N LEU A 265 6.75 33.73 12.73
CA LEU A 265 7.36 34.64 13.70
C LEU A 265 8.14 33.87 14.77
N ALA A 266 7.59 32.76 15.27
CA ALA A 266 8.26 31.90 16.24
C ALA A 266 9.58 31.32 15.71
N ASP A 267 9.59 30.94 14.42
CA ASP A 267 10.80 30.45 13.72
C ASP A 267 11.84 31.57 13.53
N ALA A 268 11.41 32.77 13.14
CA ALA A 268 12.30 33.93 12.98
C ALA A 268 12.97 34.36 14.30
N ASP A 269 12.29 34.19 15.44
CA ASP A 269 12.86 34.45 16.76
C ASP A 269 13.84 33.34 17.21
N ALA A 270 13.68 32.11 16.71
CA ALA A 270 14.58 30.99 16.98
C ALA A 270 15.90 31.04 16.17
N ASP A 271 15.85 31.59 14.96
CA ASP A 271 16.99 31.75 14.04
C ASP A 271 18.02 32.82 14.51
N ALA A 272 17.78 33.46 15.66
CA ALA A 272 18.76 34.30 16.35
C ALA A 272 19.92 33.49 16.97
N ASP A 273 19.80 32.16 17.03
CA ASP A 273 20.87 31.23 17.39
C ASP A 273 21.47 30.58 16.13
N PRO A 274 22.72 30.89 15.74
CA PRO A 274 23.31 30.51 14.43
C PRO A 274 23.52 29.00 14.20
N GLY A 275 23.00 28.13 15.06
CA GLY A 275 23.12 26.67 15.00
C GLY A 275 21.87 25.91 14.54
N THR A 276 20.68 26.53 14.46
CA THR A 276 19.41 25.79 14.43
C THR A 276 18.61 26.01 13.14
N THR A 277 18.55 24.95 12.31
CA THR A 277 17.55 24.59 11.28
C THR A 277 17.14 25.56 10.16
N ARG A 278 17.70 25.29 8.96
CA ARG A 278 17.49 25.95 7.65
C ARG A 278 16.18 25.53 6.90
N THR A 279 15.29 24.76 7.53
CA THR A 279 14.22 24.02 6.82
C THR A 279 12.87 24.74 6.77
N THR A 280 12.53 25.47 7.82
CA THR A 280 11.31 26.27 8.02
C THR A 280 11.31 27.54 7.15
N ALA A 281 12.46 28.21 7.08
CA ALA A 281 12.69 29.36 6.21
C ALA A 281 12.41 29.08 4.72
N ALA A 282 12.60 27.84 4.24
CA ALA A 282 12.32 27.45 2.86
C ALA A 282 10.81 27.34 2.56
N GLY A 283 10.03 26.78 3.50
CA GLY A 283 8.56 26.69 3.39
C GLY A 283 7.90 28.06 3.50
N LEU A 284 8.38 28.90 4.41
CA LEU A 284 7.90 30.27 4.61
C LEU A 284 8.33 31.23 3.49
N GLY A 285 9.54 31.06 2.98
CA GLY A 285 10.04 31.81 1.81
C GLY A 285 9.22 31.52 0.56
N TRP A 286 8.85 30.25 0.34
CA TRP A 286 7.91 29.85 -0.70
C TRP A 286 6.54 30.51 -0.52
N TRP A 287 5.95 30.45 0.69
CA TRP A 287 4.63 31.05 0.95
C TRP A 287 4.61 32.56 0.65
N ARG A 288 5.62 33.31 1.13
CA ARG A 288 5.72 34.75 0.88
C ARG A 288 5.84 35.09 -0.62
N SER A 289 6.48 34.22 -1.41
CA SER A 289 6.59 34.41 -2.86
C SER A 289 5.28 34.17 -3.63
N GLU A 290 4.38 33.35 -3.10
CA GLU A 290 3.05 33.16 -3.68
C GLU A 290 2.11 34.33 -3.40
N LEU A 291 2.16 34.93 -2.20
CA LEU A 291 1.33 36.11 -1.87
C LEU A 291 1.73 37.36 -2.67
N ALA A 292 2.97 37.43 -3.14
CA ALA A 292 3.51 38.57 -3.86
C ALA A 292 3.31 38.49 -5.39
N ALA A 293 2.86 37.34 -5.91
CA ALA A 293 2.63 37.07 -7.33
C ALA A 293 1.15 37.19 -7.70
#